data_AF-A0A0C5BU98-F1
#
_entry.id   AF-A0A0C5BU98-F1
#
_cell.length_a   1.000
_cell.length_b   1.000
_cell.length_c   1.000
_cell.angle_alpha   90.00
_cell.angle_beta   90.00
_cell.angle_gamma   90.00
#
_symmetry.space_group_name_H-M   'P 1'
#
loop_
_entity.id
_entity.type
_entity.pdbx_description
1 polymer ?
#
loop_
_entity_poly.entity_id
_entity_poly.type
_entity_poly.pdbx_seq_one_letter_code
_entity_poly.pdbx_strand_id
1 'polypeptide(L)' 'MTSRKSSSNVYPIFTVRWLAVHALAVPTVFFLGAITAMQFIQR' A
#
# COMPACT_ATOMS: atom_id res chain seq x y z
N MET A 1 -33.09 23.58 15.67
CA MET A 1 -31.87 22.73 15.56
C MET A 1 -31.59 22.48 14.10
N THR A 2 -30.66 23.21 13.49
CA THR A 2 -30.19 22.94 12.12
C THR A 2 -29.01 21.97 12.19
N SER A 3 -29.17 20.78 11.60
CA SER A 3 -28.11 19.76 11.55
C SER A 3 -27.01 20.22 10.58
N ARG A 4 -25.82 20.54 11.10
CA ARG A 4 -24.64 20.78 10.26
C ARG A 4 -24.17 19.43 9.72
N LYS A 5 -24.34 19.19 8.41
CA LYS A 5 -23.72 18.06 7.73
C LYS A 5 -22.20 18.27 7.71
N SER A 6 -21.48 17.61 8.62
CA SER A 6 -20.01 17.58 8.61
C SER A 6 -19.55 16.65 7.49
N SER A 7 -19.42 17.19 6.28
CA SER A 7 -18.73 16.48 5.19
C SER A 7 -17.28 16.25 5.61
N SER A 8 -16.98 15.06 6.12
CA SER A 8 -15.62 14.67 6.50
C SER A 8 -14.79 14.53 5.24
N ASN A 9 -14.07 15.60 4.86
CA ASN A 9 -13.07 15.51 3.81
C ASN A 9 -11.93 14.62 4.30
N VAL A 10 -11.78 13.45 3.68
CA VAL A 10 -10.65 12.54 3.90
C VAL A 10 -9.58 12.87 2.88
N TYR A 11 -8.40 13.26 3.37
CA TYR A 11 -7.24 13.52 2.53
C TYR A 11 -6.33 12.28 2.49
N PRO A 12 -5.64 12.02 1.36
CA PRO A 12 -4.73 10.91 1.25
C PRO A 12 -3.45 11.14 2.09
N ILE A 13 -2.80 10.04 2.47
CA ILE A 13 -1.61 10.07 3.34
C ILE A 13 -0.34 9.94 2.48
N PHE A 14 0.44 11.02 2.36
CA PHE A 14 1.71 11.05 1.63
C PHE A 14 2.82 11.75 2.43
N THR A 15 3.23 11.16 3.55
CA THR A 15 4.38 11.67 4.33
C THR A 15 5.70 11.10 3.79
N VAL A 16 6.84 11.75 4.08
CA VAL A 16 8.17 11.21 3.72
C VAL A 16 8.36 9.80 4.28
N ARG A 17 7.93 9.56 5.53
CA ARG A 17 7.95 8.23 6.14
C ARG A 17 7.09 7.24 5.38
N TRP A 18 5.88 7.64 4.97
CA TRP A 18 4.99 6.78 4.18
C TRP A 18 5.66 6.36 2.87
N LEU A 19 6.25 7.32 2.13
CA LEU A 19 6.97 7.04 0.89
C LEU A 19 8.18 6.12 1.11
N ALA A 20 9.00 6.40 2.13
CA ALA A 20 10.19 5.59 2.43
C ALA A 20 9.84 4.13 2.74
N VAL A 21 8.77 3.89 3.51
CA VAL A 21 8.31 2.53 3.82
C VAL A 21 7.74 1.86 2.57
N HIS A 22 6.90 2.54 1.80
CA HIS A 22 6.26 1.93 0.63
C HIS A 22 7.24 1.69 -0.52
N ALA A 23 8.27 2.52 -0.67
CA ALA A 23 9.33 2.34 -1.66
C ALA A 23 10.10 1.02 -1.46
N LEU A 24 10.19 0.52 -0.23
CA LEU A 24 10.82 -0.76 0.08
C LEU A 24 9.77 -1.89 0.15
N ALA A 25 8.72 -1.70 0.93
CA ALA A 25 7.76 -2.75 1.23
C ALA A 25 6.99 -3.24 0.00
N VAL A 26 6.56 -2.34 -0.90
CA VAL A 26 5.77 -2.72 -2.08
C VAL A 26 6.59 -3.60 -3.04
N PRO A 27 7.81 -3.21 -3.46
CA PRO A 27 8.65 -4.10 -4.25
C PRO A 27 9.03 -5.40 -3.52
N THR A 28 9.31 -5.37 -2.22
CA THR A 28 9.65 -6.58 -1.46
C THR A 28 8.53 -7.62 -1.52
N VAL A 29 7.28 -7.23 -1.26
CA VAL A 29 6.13 -8.16 -1.31
C VAL A 29 5.92 -8.68 -2.74
N PHE A 30 6.09 -7.84 -3.76
CA PHE A 30 6.02 -8.25 -5.16
C PHE A 30 7.05 -9.35 -5.49
N PHE A 31 8.32 -9.13 -5.13
CA PHE A 31 9.38 -10.10 -5.39
C PHE A 31 9.23 -11.39 -4.59
N LEU A 32 8.77 -11.32 -3.33
CA LEU A 32 8.45 -12.52 -2.57
C LEU A 32 7.40 -13.37 -3.29
N GLY A 33 6.33 -12.75 -3.81
CA GLY A 33 5.33 -13.43 -4.64
C GLY A 33 5.96 -14.10 -5.87
N ALA A 34 6.79 -13.37 -6.62
CA ALA A 34 7.48 -13.92 -7.79
C ALA A 34 8.39 -15.12 -7.42
N ILE A 35 9.18 -15.02 -6.35
CA ILE A 35 10.09 -16.08 -5.89
C ILE A 35 9.31 -17.30 -5.41
N THR A 36 8.17 -17.11 -4.74
CA THR A 36 7.31 -18.24 -4.35
C THR A 36 6.74 -18.97 -5.55
N ALA A 37 6.36 -18.25 -6.62
CA ALA A 37 5.93 -18.88 -7.86
C ALA A 37 7.04 -19.70 -8.54
N MET A 38 8.30 -19.25 -8.43
CA MET A 38 9.45 -19.98 -8.98
C MET A 38 9.63 -21.36 -8.36
N GLN A 39 9.19 -21.57 -7.11
CA GLN A 39 9.29 -22.88 -6.45
C GLN A 39 8.47 -23.98 -7.16
N PHE A 40 7.50 -23.60 -8.01
CA PHE A 40 6.61 -24.51 -8.71
C PHE A 40 6.87 -24.61 -10.21
N ILE A 41 7.96 -24.00 -10.71
CA ILE A 41 8.34 -24.13 -12.12
C ILE A 41 8.82 -25.57 -12.38
N GLN A 42 8.22 -26.21 -13.38
CA GLN A 42 8.61 -27.53 -13.87
C GLN A 42 9.25 -27.40 -15.26
N ARG A 43 10.13 -28.35 -15.62
CA ARG A 43 10.85 -28.41 -16.90
C ARG A 43 10.14 -29.30 -17.91
#